data_AF-A0A661XGR5-F1
#
_entry.id   AF-A0A661XGR5-F1
#
_cell.length_a   1.000
_cell.length_b   1.000
_cell.length_c   1.000
_cell.angle_alpha   90.00
_cell.angle_beta   90.00
_cell.angle_gamma   90.00
#
_symmetry.space_group_name_H-M   'P 1'
#
loop_
_entity.id
_entity.type
_entity.pdbx_description
1 polymer ?
#
loop_
_entity_poly.entity_id
_entity_poly.type
_entity_poly.pdbx_seq_one_letter_code
_entity_poly.pdbx_strand_id
1 'polypeptide(L)' 'MRSIEHSKQIKGREVLRKIHIDKRYIWFVQALLSDTGLVALSLGNDEEVSIFYDKNVEDEVLNYLREIEQFCCFEFY' A
#
# COMPACT_ATOMS: atom_id res chain seq x y z
N MET A 1 7.44 -7.00 -30.47
CA MET A 1 6.20 -7.58 -29.90
C MET A 1 6.36 -8.25 -28.52
N ARG A 2 7.56 -8.59 -28.02
CA ARG A 2 7.74 -9.21 -26.68
C ARG A 2 7.53 -8.29 -25.46
N SER A 3 7.57 -6.97 -25.65
CA SER A 3 7.52 -5.99 -24.55
C SER A 3 6.10 -5.80 -23.96
N ILE A 4 5.05 -5.99 -24.78
CA ILE A 4 3.66 -5.72 -24.36
C ILE A 4 3.10 -6.87 -23.50
N GLU A 5 3.48 -8.12 -23.79
CA GLU A 5 3.03 -9.29 -23.01
C GLU A 5 3.67 -9.33 -21.62
N HIS A 6 4.94 -8.93 -21.48
CA HIS A 6 5.60 -8.80 -20.18
C HIS A 6 4.93 -7.74 -19.30
N SER A 7 4.59 -6.56 -19.83
CA SER A 7 3.84 -5.54 -19.08
C SER A 7 2.47 -6.03 -18.61
N LYS A 8 1.79 -6.90 -19.37
CA LYS A 8 0.50 -7.48 -18.96
C LYS A 8 0.65 -8.50 -17.83
N GLN A 9 1.72 -9.31 -17.83
CA GLN A 9 1.99 -10.24 -16.74
C GLN A 9 2.42 -9.53 -15.45
N ILE A 10 3.14 -8.40 -15.56
CA ILE A 10 3.53 -7.57 -14.40
C ILE A 10 2.30 -6.92 -13.77
N LYS A 11 1.38 -6.35 -14.57
CA LYS A 11 0.13 -5.76 -14.06
C LYS A 11 -0.80 -6.74 -13.33
N GLY A 12 -0.68 -8.04 -13.58
CA GLY A 12 -1.46 -9.07 -12.86
C GLY A 12 -0.91 -9.40 -11.47
N ARG A 13 0.29 -8.90 -11.13
CA ARG A 13 0.98 -9.13 -9.85
C ARG A 13 0.94 -7.92 -8.93
N GLU A 14 0.64 -6.74 -9.44
CA GLU A 14 0.54 -5.53 -8.62
C GLU A 14 -0.85 -5.46 -7.98
N VAL A 15 -0.87 -5.29 -6.66
CA VAL A 15 -2.08 -5.01 -5.90
C VAL A 15 -2.06 -3.53 -5.52
N LEU A 16 -3.17 -2.84 -5.80
CA LEU A 16 -3.43 -1.50 -5.33
C LEU A 16 -4.47 -1.58 -4.21
N ARG A 17 -4.10 -1.14 -3.01
CA ARG A 17 -5.04 -0.91 -1.91
C ARG A 17 -5.10 0.57 -1.55
N LYS A 18 -6.29 1.02 -1.18
CA LYS A 18 -6.50 2.36 -0.66
C LYS A 18 -6.88 2.27 0.80
N ILE A 19 -6.21 3.08 1.61
CA ILE A 19 -6.56 3.26 3.02
C ILE A 19 -6.91 4.73 3.26
N HIS A 20 -7.98 4.95 4.01
CA HIS A 20 -8.33 6.27 4.52
C HIS A 20 -7.78 6.42 5.94
N ILE A 21 -7.05 7.50 6.20
CA ILE A 21 -6.44 7.76 7.51
C ILE A 21 -6.48 9.25 7.83
N ASP A 22 -6.74 9.58 9.10
CA ASP A 22 -6.68 10.96 9.59
C ASP A 22 -5.33 11.59 9.26
N LYS A 23 -5.39 12.80 8.71
CA LYS A 23 -4.24 13.56 8.20
C LYS A 23 -3.06 13.62 9.17
N ARG A 24 -3.32 13.59 10.49
CA ARG A 24 -2.30 13.64 11.53
C ARG A 24 -1.43 12.38 11.60
N TYR A 25 -1.91 11.25 11.06
CA TYR A 25 -1.19 9.97 11.07
C TYR A 25 -0.62 9.58 9.71
N ILE A 26 -0.91 10.33 8.63
CA ILE A 26 -0.38 10.05 7.28
C ILE A 26 1.13 9.91 7.30
N TRP A 27 1.86 10.88 7.87
CA TRP A 27 3.32 10.86 7.90
C TRP A 27 3.87 9.63 8.64
N PHE A 28 3.18 9.18 9.69
CA PHE A 28 3.58 8.03 10.49
C PHE A 28 3.39 6.73 9.72
N VAL A 29 2.22 6.55 9.09
CA VAL A 29 1.94 5.36 8.27
C VAL A 29 2.85 5.32 7.04
N GLN A 30 3.13 6.47 6.44
CA GLN A 30 4.12 6.56 5.36
C GLN A 30 5.51 6.12 5.80
N ALA A 31 5.98 6.58 6.96
CA ALA A 31 7.28 6.20 7.48
C ALA A 31 7.36 4.69 7.76
N LEU A 32 6.36 4.13 8.45
CA LEU A 32 6.31 2.71 8.77
C LEU A 32 6.28 1.82 7.53
N LEU A 33 5.39 2.14 6.59
CA LEU A 33 5.23 1.34 5.37
C LEU A 33 6.44 1.47 4.44
N SER A 34 7.05 2.66 4.33
CA SER A 34 8.25 2.84 3.50
C SER A 34 9.46 2.06 4.03
N ASP A 35 9.56 1.91 5.36
CA ASP A 35 10.66 1.17 6.01
C ASP A 35 10.62 -0.33 5.70
N THR A 36 9.43 -0.88 5.39
CA THR A 36 9.29 -2.29 5.02
C THR A 36 10.03 -2.64 3.73
N GLY A 37 10.20 -1.69 2.80
CA GLY A 37 10.72 -1.96 1.46
C GLY A 37 9.81 -2.86 0.60
N LEU A 38 8.63 -3.25 1.10
CA LEU A 38 7.68 -4.16 0.44
C LEU A 38 6.63 -3.41 -0.38
N VAL A 39 6.44 -2.12 -0.09
CA VAL A 39 5.37 -1.32 -0.68
C VAL A 39 5.89 -0.01 -1.26
N ALA A 40 5.21 0.48 -2.28
CA ALA A 40 5.31 1.86 -2.73
C ALA A 40 4.03 2.61 -2.34
N LEU A 41 4.16 3.90 -2.01
CA LEU A 41 3.06 4.72 -1.52
C LEU A 41 2.82 5.91 -2.44
N SER A 42 1.56 6.25 -2.66
CA SER A 42 1.15 7.53 -3.24
C SER A 42 0.15 8.21 -2.33
N LEU A 43 0.35 9.51 -2.10
CA LEU A 43 -0.65 10.35 -1.46
C LEU A 43 -1.76 10.63 -2.47
N GLY A 44 -3.01 10.39 -2.07
CA GLY A 44 -4.20 10.80 -2.80
C GLY A 44 -4.63 12.19 -2.35
N ASN A 45 -5.90 12.31 -1.98
CA ASN A 45 -6.42 13.50 -1.31
C ASN A 45 -5.96 13.52 0.16
N ASP A 46 -6.19 14.62 0.88
CA ASP A 46 -5.65 14.99 2.21
C ASP A 46 -5.77 13.94 3.36
N GLU A 47 -6.43 12.80 3.12
CA GLU A 47 -6.68 11.69 4.06
C GLU A 47 -6.65 10.30 3.36
N GLU A 48 -6.11 10.18 2.14
CA GLU A 48 -6.04 8.92 1.39
C GLU A 48 -4.58 8.54 1.09
N VAL A 49 -4.21 7.30 1.40
CA VAL A 49 -2.93 6.70 1.01
C VAL A 49 -3.22 5.50 0.10
N SER A 50 -2.64 5.54 -1.10
CA SER A 50 -2.61 4.40 -2.01
C SER A 50 -1.34 3.59 -1.78
N ILE A 51 -1.50 2.29 -1.54
CA ILE A 51 -0.44 1.33 -1.28
C ILE A 51 -0.34 0.39 -2.47
N PHE A 52 0.85 0.30 -3.04
CA PHE A 52 1.19 -0.56 -4.17
C PHE A 52 2.16 -1.62 -3.69
N TYR A 53 1.85 -2.89 -3.93
CA TYR A 53 2.73 -4.00 -3.55
C TYR A 53 2.56 -5.19 -4.49
N ASP A 54 3.56 -6.09 -4.51
CA ASP A 54 3.47 -7.33 -5.27
C ASP A 54 2.58 -8.34 -4.53
N LYS A 55 1.73 -9.05 -5.25
CA LYS A 55 0.80 -10.04 -4.71
C LYS A 55 1.50 -11.14 -3.90
N ASN A 56 2.76 -11.44 -4.20
CA ASN A 56 3.52 -12.44 -3.45
C ASN A 56 3.80 -12.02 -1.99
N VAL A 57 3.72 -10.72 -1.68
CA VAL A 57 3.94 -10.17 -0.33
C VAL A 57 2.64 -9.67 0.31
N GLU A 58 1.48 -10.02 -0.26
CA GLU A 58 0.18 -9.52 0.18
C GLU A 58 -0.10 -9.82 1.67
N ASP A 59 0.17 -11.04 2.11
CA ASP A 59 -0.07 -11.45 3.49
C ASP A 59 0.79 -10.67 4.48
N GLU A 60 2.03 -10.35 4.12
CA GLU A 60 2.95 -9.56 4.95
C GLU A 60 2.48 -8.12 5.05
N VAL A 61 2.09 -7.52 3.92
CA VAL A 61 1.55 -6.14 3.88
C VAL A 61 0.25 -6.04 4.68
N LEU A 62 -0.64 -7.03 4.58
CA LEU A 62 -1.88 -7.06 5.36
C LEU A 62 -1.62 -7.20 6.86
N ASN A 63 -0.63 -8.00 7.27
CA ASN A 63 -0.24 -8.09 8.67
C ASN A 63 0.35 -6.77 9.18
N TYR A 64 1.21 -6.11 8.41
CA TYR A 64 1.70 -4.78 8.76
C TYR A 64 0.57 -3.77 8.94
N LEU A 65 -0.40 -3.75 8.02
CA LEU A 65 -1.54 -2.84 8.13
C LEU A 65 -2.36 -3.10 9.40
N ARG A 66 -2.57 -4.37 9.79
CA ARG A 66 -3.23 -4.72 11.07
C ARG A 66 -2.43 -4.29 12.30
N GLU A 67 -1.10 -4.36 12.26
CA GLU A 67 -0.26 -3.88 13.36
C GLU A 67 -0.34 -2.36 13.49
N ILE A 68 -0.31 -1.64 12.36
CA ILE A 68 -0.46 -0.18 12.33
C ILE A 68 -1.87 0.22 12.84
N GLU A 69 -2.90 -0.62 12.65
CA GLU A 69 -4.29 -0.34 13.05
C GLU A 69 -4.42 -0.15 14.56
N GLN A 70 -3.49 -0.74 15.32
CA GLN A 70 -3.42 -0.57 16.78
C GLN A 70 -3.01 0.84 17.20
N PHE A 71 -2.35 1.59 16.31
CA PHE A 71 -1.82 2.93 16.57
C PHE A 71 -2.66 4.03 15.91
N CYS A 72 -3.33 3.73 14.80
CA CYS A 72 -4.11 4.70 14.05
C CYS A 72 -5.38 4.04 13.50
N CYS A 73 -6.54 4.69 13.61
CA CYS A 73 -7.75 4.21 12.97
C CYS A 73 -7.66 4.42 11.45
N PHE A 74 -7.96 3.40 10.66
CA PHE A 74 -8.14 3.51 9.21
C PHE A 74 -9.26 2.62 8.70
N GLU A 75 -9.82 2.99 7.56
CA GLU A 75 -10.85 2.23 6.86
C GLU A 75 -10.32 1.78 5.49
N PHE A 76 -10.50 0.49 5.19
CA PHE A 76 -10.21 -0.10 3.89
C PHE A 76 -11.37 0.13 2.92
N TYR A 77 -11.06 0.45 1.66
CA TYR A 77 -12.04 0.55 0.57
C TYR A 77 -11.85 -0.53 -0.50
#